data_AF-A0AAD6QUY7-F1
#
_entry.id   AF-A0AAD6QUY7-F1
#
_cell.length_a   1.000
_cell.length_b   1.000
_cell.length_c   1.000
_cell.angle_alpha   90.00
_cell.angle_beta   90.00
_cell.angle_gamma   90.00
#
_symmetry.space_group_name_H-M   'P 1'
#
loop_
_entity.id
_entity.type
_entity.pdbx_description
1 polymer ?
#
loop_
_entity_poly.entity_id
_entity_poly.type
_entity_poly.pdbx_seq_one_letter_code
_entity_poly.pdbx_strand_id
1 'polypeptide(L)'
;MKEDYEIEEKKQAAADVLFQYSKFVMACIGNQVRPAGLRLHLMKEISGLPTSLKRESSHVAASPDAMGESSSSGGRHALNEY
;
A
#
# COMPACT_ATOMS: atom_id res chain seq x y z
N MET A 1 10.64 -34.55 -22.54
CA MET A 1 9.22 -34.57 -22.96
C MET A 1 8.32 -34.00 -21.87
N LYS A 2 8.17 -34.64 -20.70
CA LYS A 2 7.33 -34.10 -19.60
C LYS A 2 7.93 -32.83 -18.96
N GLU A 3 9.24 -32.85 -18.71
CA GLU A 3 9.98 -31.73 -18.11
C GLU A 3 9.93 -30.46 -18.97
N ASP A 4 10.04 -30.61 -20.30
CA ASP A 4 9.96 -29.49 -21.25
C ASP A 4 8.58 -28.82 -21.21
N TYR A 5 7.51 -29.61 -21.04
CA TYR A 5 6.15 -29.11 -20.90
C TYR A 5 5.96 -28.33 -19.60
N GLU A 6 6.46 -28.85 -18.47
CA GLU A 6 6.41 -28.16 -17.18
C GLU A 6 7.21 -26.84 -17.19
N ILE A 7 8.33 -26.81 -17.92
CA ILE A 7 9.12 -25.58 -18.09
C ILE A 7 8.32 -24.55 -18.89
N GLU A 8 7.68 -24.94 -19.97
CA GLU A 8 6.91 -24.02 -20.81
C GLU A 8 5.65 -23.50 -20.10
N GLU A 9 4.99 -24.35 -19.32
CA GLU A 9 3.86 -23.95 -18.47
C GLU A 9 4.30 -22.90 -17.43
N LYS A 10 5.44 -23.10 -16.77
CA LYS A 10 5.99 -22.12 -15.82
C LYS A 10 6.34 -20.80 -16.48
N LYS A 11 6.90 -20.82 -17.71
CA LYS A 11 7.17 -19.60 -18.48
C LYS A 11 5.87 -18.85 -18.80
N GLN A 12 4.84 -19.57 -19.24
CA GLN A 12 3.55 -18.97 -19.55
C GLN A 12 2.92 -18.34 -18.30
N ALA A 13 2.91 -19.06 -17.17
CA ALA A 13 2.42 -18.53 -15.91
C ALA A 13 3.19 -17.27 -15.46
N ALA A 14 4.51 -17.25 -15.61
CA ALA A 14 5.32 -16.07 -15.31
C ALA A 14 5.01 -14.90 -16.25
N ALA A 15 4.83 -15.16 -17.54
CA ALA A 15 4.45 -14.15 -18.52
C ALA A 15 3.06 -13.55 -18.21
N ASP A 16 2.10 -14.39 -17.85
CA ASP A 16 0.75 -13.96 -17.47
C ASP A 16 0.77 -13.08 -16.22
N VAL A 17 1.55 -13.45 -15.20
CA VAL A 17 1.73 -12.64 -13.98
C VAL A 17 2.34 -11.28 -14.31
N LEU A 18 3.38 -11.24 -15.15
CA LEU A 18 4.01 -9.98 -15.56
C LEU A 18 3.07 -9.10 -16.38
N PHE A 19 2.26 -9.70 -17.26
CA PHE A 19 1.26 -8.99 -18.05
C PHE A 19 0.13 -8.42 -17.18
N GLN A 20 -0.34 -9.18 -16.18
CA GLN A 20 -1.32 -8.67 -15.22
C GLN A 20 -0.73 -7.52 -14.38
N TYR A 21 0.51 -7.66 -13.94
CA TYR A 21 1.19 -6.60 -13.20
C TYR A 21 1.37 -5.33 -14.05
N SER A 22 1.73 -5.46 -15.34
CA SER A 22 1.88 -4.30 -16.23
C SER A 22 0.57 -3.55 -16.41
N LYS A 23 -0.57 -4.25 -16.55
CA LYS A 23 -1.90 -3.63 -16.58
C LYS A 23 -2.20 -2.86 -15.30
N PHE A 24 -1.87 -3.43 -14.14
CA PHE A 24 -2.06 -2.77 -12.86
C PHE A 24 -1.20 -1.51 -12.73
N VAL A 25 0.06 -1.54 -13.15
CA VAL A 25 0.95 -0.36 -13.16
C VAL A 25 0.42 0.71 -14.11
N MET A 26 -0.04 0.35 -15.31
CA MET A 26 -0.67 1.31 -16.24
C MET A 26 -1.90 1.98 -15.63
N ALA A 27 -2.72 1.22 -14.89
CA ALA A 27 -3.85 1.79 -14.16
C ALA A 27 -3.40 2.77 -13.06
N CYS A 28 -2.33 2.46 -12.33
CA CYS A 28 -1.73 3.38 -11.35
C CYS A 28 -1.26 4.69 -12.00
N ILE A 29 -0.58 4.60 -13.14
CA ILE A 29 -0.07 5.75 -13.90
C ILE A 29 -1.23 6.61 -14.42
N GLY A 30 -2.24 6.00 -15.06
CA GLY A 30 -3.40 6.72 -15.60
C GLY A 30 -4.19 7.47 -14.53
N ASN A 31 -4.24 6.92 -13.32
CA ASN A 31 -4.89 7.54 -12.17
C ASN A 31 -3.95 8.47 -11.36
N GLN A 32 -2.65 8.52 -11.70
CA GLN A 32 -1.61 9.27 -10.97
C GLN A 32 -1.64 8.97 -9.46
N VAL A 33 -1.67 7.68 -9.12
CA VAL A 33 -1.67 7.19 -7.74
C VAL A 33 -0.63 6.11 -7.56
N ARG A 34 -0.10 5.99 -6.34
CA ARG A 34 0.76 4.86 -5.99
C ARG A 34 -0.03 3.54 -6.01
N PRO A 35 0.63 2.40 -6.31
CA PRO A 35 0.03 1.07 -6.21
C PRO A 35 -0.75 0.80 -4.91
N ALA A 36 -0.21 1.22 -3.76
CA ALA A 36 -0.87 1.06 -2.46
C ALA A 36 -2.18 1.87 -2.35
N GLY A 37 -2.20 3.08 -2.93
CA GLY A 37 -3.39 3.93 -2.94
C GLY A 37 -4.51 3.36 -3.81
N LEU A 38 -4.16 2.88 -5.01
CA LEU A 38 -5.11 2.22 -5.90
C LEU A 38 -5.65 0.92 -5.29
N ARG A 39 -4.79 0.11 -4.66
CA ARG A 39 -5.19 -1.12 -3.97
C ARG A 39 -6.20 -0.84 -2.85
N LEU A 40 -5.93 0.15 -2.00
CA LEU A 40 -6.84 0.53 -0.92
C LEU A 40 -8.17 1.06 -1.47
N HIS A 41 -8.12 1.86 -2.53
CA HIS A 41 -9.32 2.36 -3.17
C HIS A 41 -10.20 1.20 -3.67
N LEU A 42 -9.63 0.26 -4.42
CA LEU A 42 -10.36 -0.91 -4.93
C LEU A 42 -10.95 -1.77 -3.80
N MET A 43 -10.19 -1.99 -2.72
CA MET A 43 -10.70 -2.72 -1.55
C MET A 43 -11.93 -2.03 -0.93
N LYS A 44 -11.94 -0.69 -0.88
CA LYS A 44 -13.09 0.09 -0.41
C LYS A 44 -14.29 -0.02 -1.37
N GLU A 45 -14.05 0.10 -2.67
CA GLU A 45 -15.11 -0.03 -3.69
C GLU A 45 -15.81 -1.40 -3.63
N ILE A 46 -15.04 -2.48 -3.57
CA ILE A 46 -15.58 -3.85 -3.48
C ILE A 46 -16.38 -4.05 -2.19
N SER A 47 -15.99 -3.35 -1.12
CA SER A 47 -16.68 -3.40 0.18
C SER A 47 -17.90 -2.48 0.26
N GLY A 48 -18.24 -1.75 -0.82
CA GLY A 48 -19.33 -0.77 -0.84
C GLY A 48 -19.07 0.48 0.00
N LEU A 49 -17.82 0.72 0.41
CA LEU A 49 -17.44 1.90 1.19
C LEU A 49 -17.23 3.09 0.27
N PRO A 50 -17.71 4.29 0.64
CA PRO A 50 -17.46 5.49 -0.13
C PRO A 50 -15.96 5.77 -0.21
N THR A 51 -15.45 6.00 -1.41
CA THR A 51 -14.03 6.19 -1.68
C THR A 51 -13.84 7.06 -2.91
N SER A 52 -12.71 7.75 -2.98
CA SER A 52 -12.34 8.61 -4.11
C SER A 52 -10.85 8.49 -4.34
N LEU A 53 -10.45 8.27 -5.60
CA LEU A 53 -9.06 8.37 -6.02
C LEU A 53 -8.70 9.85 -6.10
N LYS A 54 -8.21 10.42 -5.00
CA LYS A 54 -7.53 11.70 -5.08
C LYS A 54 -6.24 11.49 -5.87
N ARG A 55 -6.16 12.17 -7.02
CA ARG A 55 -4.93 12.34 -7.79
C ARG A 55 -3.86 12.84 -6.81
N GLU A 56 -2.73 12.15 -6.72
CA GLU A 56 -1.65 12.62 -5.88
C GLU A 56 -1.10 13.90 -6.53
N SER A 57 -1.57 15.06 -6.08
CA SER A 57 -0.87 16.31 -6.33
C SER A 57 0.53 16.09 -5.78
N SER A 58 1.56 16.32 -6.59
CA SER A 58 2.97 16.25 -6.21
C SER A 58 3.26 17.15 -5.01
N HIS A 59 2.87 16.74 -3.81
CA HIS A 59 3.41 17.29 -2.59
C HIS A 59 4.70 16.53 -2.37
N VAL A 60 5.80 17.22 -2.65
CA VAL A 60 7.08 16.89 -2.06
C VAL A 60 6.83 16.85 -0.55
N ALA A 61 6.69 15.65 0.00
CA ALA A 61 6.72 15.46 1.43
C ALA A 61 8.15 15.81 1.86
N ALA A 62 8.27 16.96 2.53
CA ALA A 62 9.46 17.40 3.21
C ALA A 62 10.01 16.29 4.12
N SER A 63 11.34 16.31 4.27
CA SER A 63 12.20 15.66 5.28
C SER A 63 11.51 14.74 6.31
N PRO A 64 12.02 13.51 6.54
CA PRO A 64 11.55 12.69 7.65
C PRO A 64 12.07 13.32 8.95
N ASP A 65 11.24 14.14 9.60
CA ASP A 65 11.46 14.40 11.01
C ASP A 65 11.18 13.10 11.77
N ALA A 66 12.25 12.55 12.33
CA ALA A 66 12.22 11.52 13.34
C ALA A 66 11.45 12.05 14.56
N MET A 67 10.13 11.92 14.56
CA MET A 67 9.32 12.11 15.77
C MET A 67 9.50 10.88 16.64
N GLY A 68 10.43 11.04 17.59
CA GLY A 68 10.75 10.09 18.63
C GLY A 68 9.51 9.66 19.41
N GLU A 69 9.55 8.40 19.78
CA GLU A 69 8.76 7.82 20.84
C GLU A 69 8.91 8.67 22.10
N SER A 70 7.81 9.19 22.64
CA SER A 70 7.52 9.35 24.09
C SER A 70 6.64 10.56 24.35
N SER A 71 5.49 10.34 24.99
CA SER A 71 5.15 10.96 26.29
C SER A 71 3.73 10.63 26.70
N SER A 72 3.59 9.87 27.79
CA SER A 72 2.43 9.99 28.69
C SER A 72 3.00 10.22 30.09
N SER A 73 2.88 11.47 30.54
CA SER A 73 3.30 11.93 31.86
C SER A 73 2.30 11.45 32.93
N GLY A 74 2.61 10.36 33.62
CA GLY A 74 1.94 10.01 34.88
C GLY A 74 2.37 10.97 35.98
N GLY A 75 1.53 11.94 36.29
CA GLY A 75 1.73 12.91 37.36
C GLY A 75 1.88 12.22 38.72
N ARG A 76 2.92 12.62 39.47
CA ARG A 76 3.14 12.21 40.86
C ARG A 76 2.04 12.83 41.71
N HIS A 77 1.24 12.01 42.38
CA HIS A 77 0.45 12.44 43.53
C HIS A 77 0.99 11.70 44.75
N ALA A 78 1.80 12.40 45.52
CA ALA A 78 2.06 12.04 46.91
C ALA A 78 0.76 12.28 47.69
N LEU A 79 0.24 11.23 48.33
CA LEU A 79 -0.66 11.38 49.46
C LEU A 79 0.06 10.78 50.67
N ASN A 80 0.49 11.68 51.53
CA ASN A 80 0.85 11.44 52.91
C ASN A 80 -0.46 11.51 53.74
N GLU A 81 -0.42 10.92 54.95
CA GLU A 81 -1.44 10.97 56.03
C GLU A 81 -2.60 9.95 55.91
N TYR A 82 -2.97 9.14 56.91
CA TYR A 82 -2.73 9.04 58.36
C TYR A 82 -2.49 7.58 58.79
#